data_AF-A0A8W8JFB5-F1
#
_entry.id   AF-A0A8W8JFB5-F1
#
_cell.length_a   1.000
_cell.length_b   1.000
_cell.length_c   1.000
_cell.angle_alpha   90.00
_cell.angle_beta   90.00
_cell.angle_gamma   90.00
#
_symmetry.space_group_name_H-M   'P 1'
#
loop_
_entity.id
_entity.type
_entity.pdbx_description
1 polymer ?
#
loop_
_entity_poly.entity_id
_entity_poly.type
_entity_poly.pdbx_seq_one_letter_code
_entity_poly.pdbx_strand_id
1 'polypeptide(L)'
;MIRHFMASKVFKEPKGCEVWRKEEIDGPNQTKTQRAQADHWFAWQRINGLTRNLIRKVQTIPEQFVPFEYIIEENHPYLAGKTLEAHIQQGTLFVVDLWEISLNEQKTIPGYFFKDDALLLHKAIHQFVYEYAAHHYGNDDVNVQQDHEIQSFRQELLLPRRTNGNGGCGMNGISEFTSIENLVEVLTGFIYICSVEHSAANYPAYDQFAFPPNMPDILHGQPEEEMNDLDEAMPTGKELFYIIGAKRTGTQVLTNSLGNYEDSYLKTMDSDGKAFVKKFQQNLLGVTEQINQRNNDITAGNNGKEIKEYPYEWLLPENVLNSINI
;
A
#
# COMPACT_ATOMS: atom_id res chain seq x y z
N MET A 1 -4.62 8.65 5.72
CA MET A 1 -3.48 7.83 5.26
C MET A 1 -2.29 8.70 4.85
N ILE A 2 -2.51 9.91 4.32
CA ILE A 2 -1.46 10.92 4.22
C ILE A 2 -0.81 11.25 5.57
N ARG A 3 -1.55 11.40 6.68
CA ARG A 3 -0.92 11.44 8.02
C ARG A 3 -0.30 10.11 8.49
N HIS A 4 -0.67 8.98 7.90
CA HIS A 4 -0.01 7.68 8.18
C HIS A 4 1.35 7.59 7.48
N PHE A 5 1.53 8.31 6.37
CA PHE A 5 2.80 8.46 5.66
C PHE A 5 3.60 9.71 6.08
N MET A 6 2.96 10.82 6.45
CA MET A 6 3.58 12.04 7.00
C MET A 6 3.98 11.87 8.47
N ALA A 7 3.26 11.04 9.20
CA ALA A 7 3.63 10.57 10.52
C ALA A 7 3.67 9.04 10.49
N SER A 8 4.45 8.47 9.57
CA SER A 8 4.90 7.08 9.72
C SER A 8 5.74 7.01 10.99
N LYS A 9 5.07 6.98 12.14
CA LYS A 9 5.56 6.16 13.22
C LYS A 9 5.60 4.78 12.58
N VAL A 10 6.81 4.26 12.41
CA VAL A 10 7.09 2.82 12.40
C VAL A 10 5.94 2.17 13.16
N PHE A 11 5.14 1.32 12.49
CA PHE A 11 4.12 0.54 13.20
C PHE A 11 4.76 0.11 14.51
N LYS A 12 4.14 0.42 15.66
CA LYS A 12 4.72 0.05 16.97
C LYS A 12 5.29 -1.34 16.80
N GLU A 13 6.59 -1.48 17.08
CA GLU A 13 7.34 -2.71 16.93
C GLU A 13 6.38 -3.88 17.16
N PRO A 14 6.15 -4.77 16.16
CA PRO A 14 5.31 -5.92 16.41
C PRO A 14 5.86 -6.57 17.68
N LYS A 15 4.99 -7.02 18.59
CA LYS A 15 5.38 -7.48 19.94
C LYS A 15 6.52 -8.53 19.95
N GLY A 16 6.88 -9.12 18.80
CA GLY A 16 8.05 -9.96 18.60
C GLY A 16 9.41 -9.24 18.40
N CYS A 17 9.50 -7.91 18.39
CA CYS A 17 10.80 -7.21 18.22
C CYS A 17 11.78 -7.48 19.38
N GLU A 18 11.27 -7.67 20.60
CA GLU A 18 12.11 -8.06 21.75
C GLU A 18 12.65 -9.50 21.64
N VAL A 19 11.94 -10.38 20.93
CA VAL A 19 12.31 -11.79 20.77
C VAL A 19 13.51 -11.93 19.84
N TRP A 20 13.53 -11.15 18.75
CA TRP A 20 14.62 -11.14 17.77
C TRP A 20 15.93 -10.56 18.28
N ARG A 21 15.90 -9.62 19.25
CA ARG A 21 17.12 -9.06 19.86
C ARG A 21 17.78 -9.99 20.89
N LYS A 22 17.17 -11.13 21.20
CA LYS A 22 17.60 -12.01 22.30
C LYS A 22 17.74 -13.47 21.91
N GLU A 23 17.15 -13.91 20.79
CA GLU A 23 17.12 -15.31 20.39
C GLU A 23 17.52 -15.48 18.92
N GLU A 24 18.40 -16.46 18.67
CA GLU A 24 18.90 -16.86 17.36
C GLU A 24 17.75 -17.32 16.45
N ILE A 25 17.65 -16.77 15.24
CA ILE A 25 16.71 -17.23 14.21
C ILE A 25 17.27 -18.50 13.58
N ASP A 26 16.40 -19.50 13.38
CA ASP A 26 16.72 -20.85 12.88
C ASP A 26 17.55 -21.76 13.80
N GLY A 27 17.69 -21.37 15.08
CA GLY A 27 18.26 -22.23 16.10
C GLY A 27 17.43 -23.52 16.34
N PRO A 28 18.06 -24.64 16.75
CA PRO A 28 17.41 -25.94 16.89
C PRO A 28 16.26 -25.98 17.90
N ASN A 29 16.15 -24.98 18.77
CA ASN A 29 15.14 -24.88 19.83
C ASN A 29 14.00 -23.90 19.52
N GLN A 30 13.91 -23.37 18.30
CA GLN A 30 12.92 -22.34 17.98
C GLN A 30 11.49 -22.89 17.91
N THR A 31 10.55 -22.20 18.57
CA THR A 31 9.13 -22.55 18.55
C THR A 31 8.45 -22.15 17.23
N LYS A 32 7.37 -22.86 16.85
CA LYS A 32 6.59 -22.55 15.63
C LYS A 32 6.07 -21.10 15.58
N THR A 33 5.76 -20.52 16.75
CA THR A 33 5.30 -19.14 16.88
C THR A 33 6.41 -18.14 16.53
N GLN A 34 7.66 -18.44 16.88
CA GLN A 34 8.80 -17.57 16.59
C GLN A 34 9.17 -17.58 15.10
N ARG A 35 9.09 -18.75 14.44
CA ARG A 35 9.22 -18.85 12.97
C ARG A 35 8.15 -18.02 12.25
N ALA A 36 6.89 -18.19 12.64
CA ALA A 36 5.78 -17.43 12.06
C ALA A 36 5.89 -15.90 12.29
N GLN A 37 6.57 -15.45 13.35
CA GLN A 37 6.83 -14.03 13.61
C GLN A 37 7.97 -13.49 12.72
N ALA A 38 8.99 -14.28 12.41
CA ALA A 38 10.02 -13.93 11.43
C ALA A 38 9.42 -13.84 10.02
N ASP A 39 8.55 -14.78 9.64
CA ASP A 39 7.78 -14.72 8.39
C ASP A 39 6.89 -13.48 8.31
N HIS A 40 6.37 -13.01 9.45
CA HIS A 40 5.59 -11.78 9.53
C HIS A 40 6.39 -10.53 9.11
N TRP A 41 7.71 -10.52 9.32
CA TRP A 41 8.59 -9.41 8.89
C TRP A 41 8.88 -9.45 7.40
N PHE A 42 9.13 -10.63 6.84
CA PHE A 42 9.24 -10.80 5.39
C PHE A 42 7.92 -10.43 4.69
N ALA A 43 6.79 -10.89 5.24
CA ALA A 43 5.47 -10.48 4.79
C ALA A 43 5.26 -8.97 4.94
N TRP A 44 5.71 -8.36 6.04
CA TRP A 44 5.64 -6.91 6.24
C TRP A 44 6.49 -6.14 5.21
N GLN A 45 7.73 -6.55 4.95
CA GLN A 45 8.59 -5.95 3.91
C GLN A 45 7.99 -6.11 2.50
N ARG A 46 7.38 -7.27 2.22
CA ARG A 46 6.72 -7.58 0.94
C ARG A 46 5.40 -6.82 0.76
N ILE A 47 4.59 -6.69 1.81
CA ILE A 47 3.33 -5.92 1.83
C ILE A 47 3.61 -4.42 1.68
N ASN A 48 4.76 -3.93 2.19
CA ASN A 48 5.17 -2.53 2.00
C ASN A 48 5.79 -2.25 0.61
N GLY A 49 5.87 -3.24 -0.29
CA GLY A 49 6.13 -3.05 -1.72
C GLY A 49 7.28 -2.08 -2.04
N LEU A 50 8.54 -2.52 -1.89
CA LEU A 50 9.67 -1.68 -2.27
C LEU A 50 9.82 -1.67 -3.80
N THR A 51 9.67 -0.50 -4.41
CA THR A 51 9.99 -0.33 -5.84
C THR A 51 11.46 -0.61 -6.06
N ARG A 52 11.82 -1.39 -7.09
CA ARG A 52 13.22 -1.76 -7.41
C ARG A 52 14.18 -0.56 -7.46
N ASN A 53 13.68 0.61 -7.87
CA ASN A 53 14.44 1.85 -8.01
C ASN A 53 14.84 2.48 -6.67
N LEU A 54 14.29 1.99 -5.56
CA LEU A 54 14.64 2.40 -4.20
C LEU A 54 15.74 1.51 -3.59
N ILE A 55 15.98 0.33 -4.17
CA ILE A 55 16.98 -0.62 -3.71
C ILE A 55 18.33 -0.18 -4.25
N ARG A 56 19.25 0.15 -3.35
CA ARG A 56 20.61 0.57 -3.70
C ARG A 56 21.61 -0.43 -3.18
N LYS A 57 22.55 -0.82 -4.03
CA LYS A 57 23.71 -1.59 -3.61
C LYS A 57 24.56 -0.74 -2.66
N VAL A 58 24.86 -1.29 -1.48
CA VAL A 58 25.67 -0.60 -0.47
C VAL A 58 27.14 -0.65 -0.90
N GLN A 59 27.78 0.52 -0.99
CA GLN A 59 29.22 0.63 -1.22
C GLN A 59 30.00 0.92 0.06
N THR A 60 29.35 1.55 1.02
CA THR A 60 29.86 1.84 2.37
C THR A 60 28.69 1.79 3.34
N ILE A 61 28.91 1.31 4.56
CA ILE A 61 27.88 1.26 5.60
C ILE A 61 27.33 2.68 5.82
N PRO A 62 26.00 2.92 5.67
CA PRO A 62 25.46 4.26 5.86
C PRO A 62 25.65 4.73 7.31
N GLU A 63 25.98 6.01 7.51
CA GLU A 63 26.37 6.57 8.82
C GLU A 63 25.36 6.27 9.94
N GLN A 64 24.07 6.28 9.62
CA GLN A 64 22.99 5.97 10.57
C GLN A 64 23.04 4.53 11.14
N PHE A 65 23.69 3.59 10.44
CA PHE A 65 23.84 2.20 10.86
C PHE A 65 25.17 1.93 11.55
N VAL A 66 26.18 2.81 11.42
CA VAL A 66 27.51 2.63 12.02
C VAL A 66 27.44 2.39 13.54
N PRO A 67 26.63 3.11 14.34
CA PRO A 67 26.51 2.83 15.78
C PRO A 67 25.91 1.46 16.11
N PHE A 68 25.28 0.81 15.14
CA PHE A 68 24.57 -0.46 15.29
C PHE A 68 25.24 -1.60 14.52
N GLU A 69 26.38 -1.36 13.85
CA GLU A 69 27.07 -2.33 12.99
C GLU A 69 27.27 -3.68 13.69
N TYR A 70 27.91 -3.66 14.87
CA TYR A 70 28.13 -4.85 15.68
C TYR A 70 26.84 -5.59 16.04
N ILE A 71 25.78 -4.86 16.40
CA ILE A 71 24.49 -5.44 16.75
C ILE A 71 23.85 -6.10 15.52
N ILE A 72 23.95 -5.47 14.35
CA ILE A 72 23.43 -6.01 13.10
C ILE A 72 24.21 -7.28 12.72
N GLU A 73 25.53 -7.25 12.77
CA GLU A 73 26.37 -8.39 12.42
C GLU A 73 26.15 -9.62 13.31
N GLU A 74 25.96 -9.41 14.62
CA GLU A 74 25.72 -10.52 15.55
C GLU A 74 24.30 -11.10 15.46
N ASN A 75 23.30 -10.29 15.10
CA ASN A 75 21.89 -10.67 15.26
C ASN A 75 21.12 -10.81 13.94
N HIS A 76 21.69 -10.42 12.80
CA HIS A 76 21.00 -10.46 11.52
C HIS A 76 21.18 -11.83 10.83
N PRO A 77 20.13 -12.66 10.76
CA PRO A 77 20.21 -14.07 10.39
C PRO A 77 20.59 -14.29 8.93
N TYR A 78 20.30 -13.30 8.08
CA TYR A 78 20.60 -13.37 6.65
C TYR A 78 22.03 -12.92 6.30
N LEU A 79 22.87 -12.59 7.28
CA LEU A 79 24.29 -12.31 7.04
C LEU A 79 25.14 -13.59 6.96
N ALA A 80 24.58 -14.75 7.30
CA ALA A 80 25.27 -16.04 7.21
C ALA A 80 26.67 -16.03 7.88
N GLY A 81 26.78 -15.36 9.03
CA GLY A 81 28.02 -15.23 9.81
C GLY A 81 29.09 -14.33 9.20
N LYS A 82 28.78 -13.56 8.15
CA LYS A 82 29.70 -12.59 7.53
C LYS A 82 29.45 -11.18 8.06
N THR A 83 30.50 -10.36 8.00
CA THR A 83 30.40 -8.92 8.31
C THR A 83 29.64 -8.18 7.21
N LEU A 84 29.08 -7.01 7.54
CA LEU A 84 28.49 -6.08 6.57
C LEU A 84 29.52 -5.70 5.50
N GLU A 85 30.77 -5.46 5.90
CA GLU A 85 31.88 -5.17 5.00
C GLU A 85 32.14 -6.31 4.00
N ALA A 86 32.10 -7.57 4.45
CA ALA A 86 32.25 -8.72 3.56
C ALA A 86 31.12 -8.80 2.53
N HIS A 87 29.88 -8.49 2.92
CA HIS A 87 28.75 -8.42 1.99
C HIS A 87 28.82 -7.21 1.04
N ILE A 88 29.39 -6.09 1.46
CA ILE A 88 29.66 -4.93 0.59
C ILE A 88 30.68 -5.32 -0.48
N GLN A 89 31.78 -5.96 -0.10
CA GLN A 89 32.83 -6.43 -1.03
C GLN A 89 32.32 -7.48 -2.01
N GLN A 90 31.47 -8.40 -1.55
CA GLN A 90 30.78 -9.39 -2.39
C GLN A 90 29.65 -8.78 -3.21
N GLY A 91 29.22 -7.57 -2.84
CA GLY A 91 28.19 -6.84 -3.54
C GLY A 91 26.78 -7.38 -3.33
N THR A 92 26.55 -8.06 -2.21
CA THR A 92 25.29 -8.70 -1.83
C THR A 92 24.51 -7.90 -0.79
N LEU A 93 25.06 -6.78 -0.30
CA LEU A 93 24.37 -5.90 0.65
C LEU A 93 23.60 -4.80 -0.11
N PHE A 94 22.32 -4.66 0.20
CA PHE A 94 21.44 -3.65 -0.37
C PHE A 94 20.73 -2.90 0.75
N VAL A 95 20.43 -1.62 0.51
CA VAL A 95 19.70 -0.77 1.43
C VAL A 95 18.55 -0.09 0.70
N VAL A 96 17.49 0.17 1.45
CA VAL A 96 16.43 1.08 1.05
C VAL A 96 16.34 2.16 2.10
N ASP A 97 16.42 3.42 1.66
CA ASP A 97 16.15 4.54 2.51
C ASP A 97 14.66 4.91 2.40
N LEU A 98 13.89 4.49 3.40
CA LEU A 98 12.46 4.77 3.46
C LEU A 98 12.16 6.27 3.63
N TRP A 99 13.13 7.09 4.03
CA TRP A 99 12.99 8.56 4.01
C TRP A 99 12.99 9.11 2.58
N GLU A 100 13.56 8.41 1.60
CA GLU A 100 13.39 8.78 0.18
C GLU A 100 11.98 8.50 -0.32
N ILE A 101 11.27 7.58 0.33
CA ILE A 101 9.83 7.33 0.10
C ILE A 101 8.99 8.35 0.87
N SER A 102 9.52 8.96 1.95
CA SER A 102 8.79 9.98 2.70
C SER A 102 8.30 11.05 1.73
N LEU A 103 6.97 11.08 1.61
CA LEU A 103 6.19 11.64 0.51
C LEU A 103 6.18 13.17 0.53
N ASN A 104 7.32 13.81 0.78
CA ASN A 104 7.45 15.18 0.36
C ASN A 104 7.24 15.18 -1.16
N GLU A 105 6.20 15.88 -1.61
CA GLU A 105 5.80 16.06 -3.02
C GLU A 105 6.99 16.46 -3.92
N GLN A 106 8.10 16.90 -3.32
CA GLN A 106 9.30 17.39 -3.96
C GLN A 106 10.27 16.31 -4.48
N LYS A 107 10.20 15.04 -4.04
CA LYS A 107 11.18 14.01 -4.47
C LYS A 107 10.55 12.98 -5.42
N THR A 108 10.87 13.12 -6.72
CA THR A 108 10.48 12.17 -7.78
C THR A 108 11.35 10.92 -7.73
N ILE A 109 10.72 9.74 -7.74
CA ILE A 109 11.41 8.45 -7.90
C ILE A 109 11.05 7.96 -9.31
N PRO A 110 11.98 8.00 -10.28
CA PRO A 110 11.70 7.55 -11.64
C PRO A 110 11.09 6.15 -11.64
N GLY A 111 10.05 5.92 -12.45
CA GLY A 111 9.40 4.62 -12.57
C GLY A 111 8.48 4.20 -11.42
N TYR A 112 8.27 5.03 -10.38
CA TYR A 112 7.32 4.71 -9.30
C TYR A 112 5.90 5.22 -9.61
N PHE A 113 5.32 4.71 -10.68
CA PHE A 113 4.06 5.19 -11.25
C PHE A 113 2.86 5.10 -10.31
N PHE A 114 2.79 4.08 -9.44
CA PHE A 114 1.75 3.99 -8.42
C PHE A 114 1.73 5.23 -7.52
N LYS A 115 2.89 5.66 -7.00
CA LYS A 115 2.99 6.84 -6.13
C LYS A 115 2.45 8.08 -6.84
N ASP A 116 2.93 8.33 -8.05
CA ASP A 116 2.61 9.55 -8.80
C ASP A 116 1.11 9.62 -9.10
N ASP A 117 0.53 8.52 -9.59
CA ASP A 117 -0.88 8.45 -9.94
C ASP A 117 -1.78 8.47 -8.68
N ALA A 118 -1.37 7.77 -7.60
CA ALA A 118 -2.10 7.74 -6.34
C ALA A 118 -2.15 9.13 -5.66
N LEU A 119 -1.07 9.92 -5.76
CA LEU A 119 -1.04 11.29 -5.24
C LEU A 119 -2.01 12.21 -5.99
N LEU A 120 -2.09 12.07 -7.33
CA LEU A 120 -3.05 12.82 -8.14
C LEU A 120 -4.50 12.49 -7.74
N LEU A 121 -4.81 11.20 -7.59
CA LEU A 121 -6.13 10.74 -7.16
C LEU A 121 -6.45 11.16 -5.72
N HIS A 122 -5.49 11.03 -4.80
CA HIS A 122 -5.67 11.48 -3.42
C HIS A 122 -6.00 12.97 -3.37
N LYS A 123 -5.28 13.81 -4.13
CA LYS A 123 -5.54 15.25 -4.19
C LYS A 123 -6.95 15.55 -4.73
N ALA A 124 -7.38 14.83 -5.77
CA ALA A 124 -8.74 14.98 -6.32
C ALA A 124 -9.82 14.58 -5.29
N ILE A 125 -9.65 13.46 -4.60
CA ILE A 125 -10.56 13.00 -3.55
C ILE A 125 -10.58 14.00 -2.39
N HIS A 126 -9.41 14.42 -1.90
CA HIS A 126 -9.30 15.38 -0.80
C HIS A 126 -10.03 16.67 -1.11
N GLN A 127 -9.83 17.22 -2.32
CA GLN A 127 -10.50 18.44 -2.76
C GLN A 127 -12.03 18.26 -2.77
N PHE A 128 -12.52 17.13 -3.30
CA PHE A 128 -13.95 16.83 -3.31
C PHE A 128 -14.54 16.73 -1.89
N VAL A 129 -13.88 15.99 -1.00
CA VAL A 129 -14.31 15.81 0.39
C VAL A 129 -14.28 17.14 1.14
N TYR A 130 -13.24 17.94 0.94
CA TYR A 130 -13.13 19.27 1.54
C TYR A 130 -14.27 20.19 1.11
N GLU A 131 -14.54 20.29 -0.20
CA GLU A 131 -15.61 21.15 -0.72
C GLU A 131 -16.98 20.73 -0.18
N TYR A 132 -17.24 19.41 -0.13
CA TYR A 132 -18.47 18.85 0.40
C TYR A 132 -18.63 19.14 1.90
N ALA A 133 -17.59 18.86 2.69
CA ALA A 133 -17.61 19.10 4.14
C ALA A 133 -17.69 20.60 4.48
N ALA A 134 -16.90 21.44 3.82
CA ALA A 134 -16.90 22.88 4.03
C ALA A 134 -18.27 23.49 3.70
N HIS A 135 -18.97 23.00 2.67
CA HIS A 135 -20.33 23.42 2.38
C HIS A 135 -21.29 23.09 3.52
N HIS A 136 -21.35 21.83 3.96
CA HIS A 136 -22.31 21.40 4.96
C HIS A 136 -22.04 21.90 6.39
N TYR A 137 -20.77 22.09 6.74
CA TYR A 137 -20.39 22.67 8.04
C TYR A 137 -20.19 24.18 7.98
N GLY A 138 -20.52 24.85 6.86
CA GLY A 138 -20.41 26.30 6.72
C GLY A 138 -18.97 26.83 6.83
N ASN A 139 -17.99 25.97 6.56
CA ASN A 139 -16.56 26.21 6.77
C ASN A 139 -16.23 26.71 8.20
N ASP A 140 -16.98 26.22 9.19
CA ASP A 140 -16.83 26.54 10.61
C ASP A 140 -16.58 25.26 11.43
N ASP A 141 -15.41 25.19 12.05
CA ASP A 141 -14.98 24.07 12.90
C ASP A 141 -15.92 23.84 14.09
N VAL A 142 -16.61 24.88 14.56
CA VAL A 142 -17.59 24.76 15.66
C VAL A 142 -18.74 23.85 15.27
N ASN A 143 -19.18 23.89 14.00
CA ASN A 143 -20.28 23.04 13.54
C ASN A 143 -19.88 21.55 13.53
N VAL A 144 -18.61 21.24 13.22
CA VAL A 144 -18.09 19.85 13.31
C VAL A 144 -18.02 19.38 14.76
N GLN A 145 -17.58 20.26 15.67
CA GLN A 145 -17.48 19.95 17.09
C GLN A 145 -18.86 19.71 17.74
N GLN A 146 -19.88 20.42 17.28
CA GLN A 146 -21.25 20.32 17.81
C GLN A 146 -22.08 19.21 17.17
N ASP A 147 -21.64 18.64 16.06
CA ASP A 147 -22.31 17.53 15.38
C ASP A 147 -22.13 16.22 16.16
N HIS A 148 -23.11 15.91 17.01
CA HIS A 148 -23.09 14.70 17.82
C HIS A 148 -23.10 13.39 17.00
N GLU A 149 -23.56 13.39 15.75
CA GLU A 149 -23.59 12.19 14.91
C GLU A 149 -22.18 11.86 14.41
N ILE A 150 -21.43 12.84 13.91
CA ILE A 150 -20.05 12.60 13.45
C ILE A 150 -19.11 12.30 14.63
N GLN A 151 -19.34 12.90 15.80
CA GLN A 151 -18.60 12.55 17.01
C GLN A 151 -18.91 11.12 17.44
N SER A 152 -20.18 10.70 17.42
CA SER A 152 -20.60 9.33 17.71
C SER A 152 -20.00 8.31 16.75
N PHE A 153 -20.02 8.61 15.44
CA PHE A 153 -19.39 7.79 14.40
C PHE A 153 -17.90 7.57 14.70
N ARG A 154 -17.17 8.63 15.07
CA ARG A 154 -15.77 8.50 15.49
C ARG A 154 -15.60 7.55 16.68
N GLN A 155 -16.45 7.67 17.69
CA GLN A 155 -16.37 6.79 18.86
C GLN A 155 -16.59 5.32 18.45
N GLU A 156 -17.53 5.06 17.53
CA GLU A 156 -17.77 3.72 17.02
C GLU A 156 -16.56 3.15 16.26
N LEU A 157 -15.86 3.98 15.47
CA LEU A 157 -14.61 3.57 14.82
C LEU A 157 -13.54 3.14 15.84
N LEU A 158 -13.45 3.84 16.97
CA LEU A 158 -12.46 3.57 18.02
C LEU A 158 -12.87 2.43 18.95
N LEU A 159 -14.16 2.17 19.11
CA LEU A 159 -14.67 1.15 20.03
C LEU A 159 -14.05 -0.22 19.69
N PRO A 160 -13.56 -0.98 20.69
CA PRO A 160 -12.92 -2.27 20.43
C PRO A 160 -13.82 -3.23 19.66
N ARG A 161 -13.25 -4.00 18.73
CA ARG A 161 -13.95 -5.11 18.08
C ARG A 161 -14.36 -6.13 19.13
N ARG A 162 -15.63 -6.54 19.11
CA ARG A 162 -16.17 -7.60 19.97
C ARG A 162 -17.05 -8.53 19.15
N THR A 163 -16.98 -9.82 19.42
CA THR A 163 -17.75 -10.86 18.71
C THR A 163 -19.18 -11.01 19.20
N ASN A 164 -19.56 -10.33 20.29
CA ASN A 164 -20.87 -10.43 20.93
C ASN A 164 -21.86 -9.32 20.54
N GLY A 165 -21.61 -8.59 19.45
CA GLY A 165 -22.51 -7.56 18.91
C GLY A 165 -22.42 -6.18 19.57
N ASN A 166 -21.65 -6.01 20.65
CA ASN A 166 -21.49 -4.74 21.37
C ASN A 166 -20.10 -4.09 21.15
N GLY A 167 -19.48 -4.32 19.99
CA GLY A 167 -18.15 -3.81 19.65
C GLY A 167 -18.17 -2.87 18.45
N GLY A 168 -17.11 -2.09 18.28
CA GLY A 168 -16.91 -1.19 17.14
C GLY A 168 -15.82 -1.68 16.18
N CYS A 169 -15.16 -0.77 15.46
CA CYS A 169 -14.16 -1.12 14.45
C CYS A 169 -12.74 -1.35 15.02
N GLY A 170 -12.47 -0.96 16.26
CA GLY A 170 -11.18 -1.10 16.93
C GLY A 170 -10.03 -0.37 16.23
N MET A 171 -10.32 0.72 15.53
CA MET A 171 -9.34 1.48 14.77
C MET A 171 -8.48 2.32 15.71
N ASN A 172 -7.20 2.46 15.37
CA ASN A 172 -6.27 3.34 16.06
C ASN A 172 -5.90 4.51 15.16
N GLY A 173 -5.54 5.65 15.76
CA GLY A 173 -5.03 6.80 15.01
C GLY A 173 -6.08 7.63 14.27
N ILE A 174 -7.37 7.47 14.60
CA ILE A 174 -8.43 8.36 14.10
C ILE A 174 -8.31 9.71 14.83
N SER A 175 -8.02 10.77 14.07
CA SER A 175 -7.90 12.15 14.58
C SER A 175 -9.20 12.58 15.26
N GLU A 176 -9.11 13.46 16.27
CA GLU A 176 -10.29 14.11 16.84
C GLU A 176 -10.95 15.03 15.81
N PHE A 177 -12.27 14.96 15.69
CA PHE A 177 -13.06 15.79 14.78
C PHE A 177 -13.33 17.15 15.43
N THR A 178 -12.26 17.88 15.72
CA THR A 178 -12.28 19.24 16.25
C THR A 178 -12.24 20.31 15.16
N SER A 179 -11.93 19.92 13.92
CA SER A 179 -11.91 20.79 12.76
C SER A 179 -12.38 20.06 11.50
N ILE A 180 -12.84 20.83 10.51
CA ILE A 180 -13.18 20.34 9.16
C ILE A 180 -11.98 19.62 8.56
N GLU A 181 -10.78 20.17 8.73
CA GLU A 181 -9.54 19.58 8.22
C GLU A 181 -9.31 18.16 8.76
N ASN A 182 -9.50 17.95 10.07
CA ASN A 182 -9.33 16.62 10.67
C ASN A 182 -10.38 15.63 10.17
N LEU A 183 -11.61 16.09 9.96
CA LEU A 183 -12.69 15.28 9.39
C LEU A 183 -12.36 14.88 7.94
N VAL A 184 -12.01 15.87 7.11
CA VAL A 184 -11.66 15.69 5.69
C VAL A 184 -10.52 14.70 5.52
N GLU A 185 -9.47 14.80 6.33
CA GLU A 185 -8.33 13.86 6.30
C GLU A 185 -8.75 12.40 6.55
N VAL A 186 -9.66 12.18 7.50
CA VAL A 186 -10.14 10.83 7.83
C VAL A 186 -11.06 10.30 6.74
N LEU A 187 -12.02 11.10 6.26
CA LEU A 187 -12.95 10.71 5.21
C LEU A 187 -12.24 10.47 3.87
N THR A 188 -11.28 11.32 3.51
CA THR A 188 -10.40 11.14 2.35
C THR A 188 -9.65 9.82 2.46
N GLY A 189 -9.12 9.51 3.66
CA GLY A 189 -8.47 8.24 3.93
C GLY A 189 -9.37 7.03 3.66
N PHE A 190 -10.63 7.06 4.11
CA PHE A 190 -11.57 5.97 3.85
C PHE A 190 -11.92 5.82 2.37
N ILE A 191 -12.25 6.92 1.70
CA ILE A 191 -12.58 6.89 0.27
C ILE A 191 -11.37 6.37 -0.51
N TYR A 192 -10.16 6.85 -0.23
CA TYR A 192 -8.93 6.41 -0.87
C TYR A 192 -8.65 4.91 -0.66
N ILE A 193 -8.80 4.38 0.57
CA ILE A 193 -8.60 2.94 0.85
C ILE A 193 -9.57 2.10 0.05
N CYS A 194 -10.85 2.46 0.11
CA CYS A 194 -11.93 1.69 -0.49
C CYS A 194 -11.93 1.77 -2.03
N SER A 195 -11.23 2.75 -2.61
CA SER A 195 -11.15 2.95 -4.05
C SER A 195 -9.75 2.71 -4.59
N VAL A 196 -8.88 3.71 -4.51
CA VAL A 196 -7.53 3.75 -5.08
C VAL A 196 -6.67 2.59 -4.60
N GLU A 197 -6.52 2.44 -3.28
CA GLU A 197 -5.60 1.45 -2.70
C GLU A 197 -6.05 0.03 -3.03
N HIS A 198 -7.34 -0.27 -2.82
CA HIS A 198 -7.90 -1.57 -3.17
C HIS A 198 -7.74 -1.86 -4.66
N SER A 199 -8.04 -0.89 -5.54
CA SER A 199 -7.98 -1.10 -6.97
C SER A 199 -6.55 -1.39 -7.44
N ALA A 200 -5.57 -0.63 -6.94
CA ALA A 200 -4.16 -0.83 -7.26
C ALA A 200 -3.60 -2.16 -6.74
N ALA A 201 -4.06 -2.64 -5.58
CA ALA A 201 -3.59 -3.90 -5.01
C ALA A 201 -4.29 -5.13 -5.61
N ASN A 202 -5.54 -4.99 -6.04
CA ASN A 202 -6.38 -6.11 -6.41
C ASN A 202 -6.42 -6.36 -7.92
N TYR A 203 -6.79 -5.37 -8.75
CA TYR A 203 -7.04 -5.60 -10.18
C TYR A 203 -5.83 -6.04 -11.02
N PRO A 204 -4.57 -5.70 -10.67
CA PRO A 204 -3.41 -6.28 -11.34
C PRO A 204 -3.19 -7.77 -11.00
N ALA A 205 -3.88 -8.32 -10.00
CA ALA A 205 -3.54 -9.63 -9.45
C ALA A 205 -3.69 -10.76 -10.48
N TYR A 206 -4.59 -10.66 -11.46
CA TYR A 206 -4.61 -11.66 -12.52
C TYR A 206 -3.37 -11.55 -13.40
N ASP A 207 -3.07 -10.36 -13.93
CA ASP A 207 -1.97 -10.16 -14.86
C ASP A 207 -0.59 -10.43 -14.23
N GLN A 208 -0.45 -10.20 -12.92
CA GLN A 208 0.79 -10.45 -12.19
C GLN A 208 0.97 -11.91 -11.74
N PHE A 209 -0.10 -12.61 -11.34
CA PHE A 209 -0.03 -13.96 -10.78
C PHE A 209 -0.42 -15.06 -11.77
N ALA A 210 -1.04 -14.73 -12.91
CA ALA A 210 -1.45 -15.72 -13.92
C ALA A 210 -0.26 -16.37 -14.66
N PHE A 211 0.94 -15.81 -14.51
CA PHE A 211 2.19 -16.46 -14.87
C PHE A 211 2.98 -16.76 -13.59
N PRO A 212 2.77 -17.91 -12.95
CA PRO A 212 3.35 -18.22 -11.64
C PRO A 212 4.87 -18.09 -11.54
N PRO A 213 5.70 -18.35 -12.57
CA PRO A 213 7.14 -18.10 -12.45
C PRO A 213 7.48 -16.64 -12.11
N ASN A 214 6.60 -15.68 -12.43
CA ASN A 214 6.75 -14.29 -12.03
C ASN A 214 6.41 -14.05 -10.55
N MET A 215 5.36 -14.68 -10.03
CA MET A 215 4.94 -14.51 -8.64
C MET A 215 4.14 -15.74 -8.14
N PRO A 216 4.83 -16.80 -7.68
CA PRO A 216 4.16 -18.02 -7.25
C PRO A 216 3.51 -17.78 -5.86
N ASP A 217 2.23 -18.14 -5.72
CA ASP A 217 1.54 -18.14 -4.42
C ASP A 217 1.99 -19.31 -3.53
N ILE A 218 2.55 -20.37 -4.12
CA ILE A 218 3.00 -21.59 -3.44
C ILE A 218 4.34 -22.01 -4.07
N LEU A 219 5.29 -22.42 -3.23
CA LEU A 219 6.49 -23.15 -3.64
C LEU A 219 6.56 -24.46 -2.85
N HIS A 220 6.96 -25.54 -3.53
CA HIS A 220 7.24 -26.85 -2.94
C HIS A 220 8.71 -26.95 -2.54
N GLY A 221 9.00 -27.71 -1.49
CA GLY A 221 10.37 -27.87 -0.97
C GLY A 221 10.72 -26.91 0.17
N GLN A 222 11.99 -26.91 0.57
CA GLN A 222 12.55 -25.98 1.55
C GLN A 222 13.64 -25.13 0.88
N PRO A 223 13.83 -23.86 1.27
CA PRO A 223 14.82 -22.97 0.64
C PRO A 223 16.28 -23.39 0.87
N GLU A 224 16.54 -24.34 1.77
CA GLU A 224 17.87 -24.68 2.29
C GLU A 224 18.49 -25.94 1.68
N GLU A 225 17.75 -26.68 0.86
CA GLU A 225 18.35 -27.75 0.04
C GLU A 225 18.88 -27.13 -1.26
N GLU A 226 19.94 -27.70 -1.83
CA GLU A 226 20.27 -27.45 -3.25
C GLU A 226 19.00 -27.76 -4.04
N MET A 227 18.21 -26.71 -4.35
CA MET A 227 16.95 -26.85 -5.03
C MET A 227 17.30 -27.21 -6.47
N ASN A 228 17.45 -28.52 -6.70
CA ASN A 228 18.10 -29.06 -7.88
C ASN A 228 17.28 -28.82 -9.15
N ASP A 229 15.99 -28.51 -9.02
CA ASP A 229 15.12 -28.12 -10.12
C ASP A 229 14.07 -27.10 -9.68
N LEU A 230 14.02 -25.95 -10.37
CA LEU A 230 12.97 -24.94 -10.18
C LEU A 230 11.60 -25.50 -10.56
N ASP A 231 11.53 -26.38 -11.55
CA ASP A 231 10.27 -26.95 -12.02
C ASP A 231 9.61 -27.83 -10.94
N GLU A 232 10.39 -28.47 -10.07
CA GLU A 232 9.89 -29.26 -8.93
C GLU A 232 9.34 -28.38 -7.80
N ALA A 233 9.87 -27.17 -7.64
CA ALA A 233 9.41 -26.22 -6.63
C ALA A 233 8.14 -25.45 -7.07
N MET A 234 7.85 -25.41 -8.36
CA MET A 234 6.70 -24.66 -8.89
C MET A 234 5.35 -25.34 -8.60
N PRO A 235 4.24 -24.59 -8.53
CA PRO A 235 2.91 -25.17 -8.38
C PRO A 235 2.60 -26.22 -9.45
N THR A 236 2.02 -27.34 -9.03
CA THR A 236 1.49 -28.36 -9.95
C THR A 236 0.39 -27.76 -10.84
N GLY A 237 0.14 -28.34 -12.02
CA GLY A 237 -0.89 -27.84 -12.93
C GLY A 237 -2.29 -27.71 -12.29
N LYS A 238 -2.63 -28.56 -11.31
CA LYS A 238 -3.88 -28.48 -10.56
C LYS A 238 -3.91 -27.26 -9.63
N GLU A 239 -2.85 -27.02 -8.87
CA GLU A 239 -2.72 -25.83 -8.00
C GLU A 239 -2.75 -24.55 -8.83
N LEU A 240 -2.03 -24.57 -9.95
CA LEU A 240 -1.98 -23.49 -10.93
C LEU A 240 -3.38 -23.14 -11.45
N PHE A 241 -4.19 -24.13 -11.80
CA PHE A 241 -5.58 -23.94 -12.21
C PHE A 241 -6.42 -23.25 -11.11
N TYR A 242 -6.29 -23.67 -9.85
CA TYR A 242 -7.02 -23.03 -8.75
C TYR A 242 -6.54 -21.62 -8.46
N ILE A 243 -5.22 -21.37 -8.47
CA ILE A 243 -4.63 -20.05 -8.26
C ILE A 243 -5.11 -19.08 -9.34
N ILE A 244 -4.97 -19.46 -10.62
CA ILE A 244 -5.45 -18.65 -11.75
C ILE A 244 -6.96 -18.40 -11.64
N GLY A 245 -7.74 -19.44 -11.31
CA GLY A 245 -9.18 -19.32 -11.12
C GLY A 245 -9.56 -18.35 -10.00
N ALA A 246 -8.87 -18.42 -8.85
CA ALA A 246 -9.08 -17.53 -7.72
C ALA A 246 -8.72 -16.08 -8.08
N LYS A 247 -7.54 -15.84 -8.69
CA LYS A 247 -7.11 -14.49 -9.10
C LYS A 247 -8.05 -13.91 -10.16
N ARG A 248 -8.52 -14.72 -11.12
CA ARG A 248 -9.48 -14.26 -12.14
C ARG A 248 -10.82 -13.89 -11.53
N THR A 249 -11.28 -14.65 -10.53
CA THR A 249 -12.53 -14.36 -9.83
C THR A 249 -12.38 -13.11 -8.96
N GLY A 250 -11.29 -13.00 -8.22
CA GLY A 250 -11.00 -11.86 -7.34
C GLY A 250 -10.78 -10.53 -8.07
N THR A 251 -10.54 -10.56 -9.38
CA THR A 251 -10.32 -9.36 -10.22
C THR A 251 -11.55 -8.94 -11.02
N GLN A 252 -12.72 -9.48 -10.71
CA GLN A 252 -13.96 -9.05 -11.35
C GLN A 252 -14.33 -7.63 -10.96
N VAL A 253 -14.79 -6.85 -11.95
CA VAL A 253 -15.27 -5.48 -11.78
C VAL A 253 -16.79 -5.52 -11.59
N LEU A 254 -17.26 -5.31 -10.36
CA LEU A 254 -18.68 -5.43 -10.01
C LEU A 254 -19.34 -4.10 -9.60
N THR A 255 -18.62 -2.98 -9.70
CA THR A 255 -19.16 -1.65 -9.40
C THR A 255 -18.62 -0.60 -10.36
N ASN A 256 -19.18 0.60 -10.30
CA ASN A 256 -18.78 1.72 -11.13
C ASN A 256 -17.41 2.31 -10.72
N SER A 257 -16.77 2.95 -11.68
CA SER A 257 -15.51 3.67 -11.48
C SER A 257 -15.65 4.87 -10.53
N LEU A 258 -14.52 5.33 -9.99
CA LEU A 258 -14.43 6.41 -9.03
C LEU A 258 -15.12 7.67 -9.55
N GLY A 259 -16.05 8.22 -8.76
CA GLY A 259 -16.81 9.42 -9.12
C GLY A 259 -17.96 9.17 -10.11
N ASN A 260 -18.10 7.96 -10.65
CA ASN A 260 -19.28 7.55 -11.40
C ASN A 260 -20.34 7.01 -10.44
N TYR A 261 -21.08 7.92 -9.81
CA TYR A 261 -22.11 7.59 -8.84
C TYR A 261 -23.45 7.26 -9.52
N GLU A 262 -24.15 6.26 -9.00
CA GLU A 262 -25.50 5.94 -9.46
C GLU A 262 -26.48 7.10 -9.23
N ASP A 263 -27.48 7.21 -10.11
CA ASP A 263 -28.54 8.22 -10.02
C ASP A 263 -29.26 8.21 -8.68
N SER A 264 -29.37 7.07 -8.02
CA SER A 264 -29.96 6.91 -6.68
C SER A 264 -29.26 7.79 -5.66
N TYR A 265 -27.92 7.78 -5.63
CA TYR A 265 -27.09 8.63 -4.76
C TYR A 265 -27.14 10.09 -5.18
N LEU A 266 -27.10 10.37 -6.49
CA LEU A 266 -27.16 11.75 -6.96
C LEU A 266 -28.49 12.40 -6.61
N LYS A 267 -29.61 11.67 -6.65
CA LYS A 267 -30.94 12.21 -6.33
C LYS A 267 -31.08 12.67 -4.88
N THR A 268 -30.34 12.06 -3.94
CA THR A 268 -30.38 12.43 -2.52
C THR A 268 -29.51 13.64 -2.19
N MET A 269 -28.62 14.05 -3.09
CA MET A 269 -27.77 15.24 -2.92
C MET A 269 -28.53 16.52 -3.25
N ASP A 270 -28.19 17.61 -2.56
CA ASP A 270 -28.60 18.96 -2.93
C ASP A 270 -27.91 19.44 -4.23
N SER A 271 -28.20 20.68 -4.66
CA SER A 271 -27.65 21.24 -5.88
C SER A 271 -26.13 21.43 -5.83
N ASP A 272 -25.59 21.78 -4.67
CA ASP A 272 -24.17 22.06 -4.50
C ASP A 272 -23.38 20.75 -4.43
N GLY A 273 -23.89 19.75 -3.71
CA GLY A 273 -23.38 18.38 -3.71
C GLY A 273 -23.26 17.80 -5.12
N LYS A 274 -24.29 17.95 -5.96
CA LYS A 274 -24.24 17.55 -7.38
C LYS A 274 -23.19 18.32 -8.17
N ALA A 275 -23.01 19.61 -7.87
CA ALA A 275 -21.99 20.43 -8.52
C ALA A 275 -20.57 19.99 -8.10
N PHE A 276 -20.35 19.65 -6.83
CA PHE A 276 -19.08 19.10 -6.34
C PHE A 276 -18.75 17.76 -7.00
N VAL A 277 -19.73 16.87 -7.18
CA VAL A 277 -19.53 15.61 -7.93
C VAL A 277 -19.10 15.90 -9.37
N LYS A 278 -19.76 16.83 -10.08
CA LYS A 278 -19.37 17.19 -11.45
C LYS A 278 -17.96 17.74 -11.51
N LYS A 279 -17.58 18.58 -10.55
CA LYS A 279 -16.21 19.13 -10.45
C LYS A 279 -15.20 18.03 -10.13
N PHE A 280 -15.54 17.09 -9.25
CA PHE A 280 -14.71 15.92 -8.97
C PHE A 280 -14.48 15.07 -10.22
N GLN A 281 -15.53 14.79 -10.99
CA GLN A 281 -15.42 14.09 -12.28
C GLN A 281 -14.53 14.84 -13.27
N GLN A 282 -14.62 16.17 -13.34
CA GLN A 282 -13.72 16.99 -14.17
C GLN A 282 -12.26 16.90 -13.71
N ASN A 283 -12.01 16.93 -12.41
CA ASN A 283 -10.67 16.74 -11.86
C ASN A 283 -10.11 15.36 -12.22
N LEU A 284 -10.94 14.31 -12.13
CA LEU A 284 -10.55 12.95 -12.53
C LEU A 284 -10.22 12.87 -14.03
N LEU A 285 -10.96 13.55 -14.91
CA LEU A 285 -10.60 13.63 -16.33
C LEU A 285 -9.20 14.25 -16.52
N GLY A 286 -8.87 15.31 -15.78
CA GLY A 286 -7.52 15.88 -15.79
C GLY A 286 -6.43 14.94 -15.25
N VAL A 287 -6.77 14.02 -14.35
CA VAL A 287 -5.87 12.95 -13.92
C VAL A 287 -5.69 11.91 -15.02
N THR A 288 -6.77 11.49 -15.68
CA THR A 288 -6.74 10.58 -16.83
C THR A 288 -5.82 11.11 -17.94
N GLU A 289 -5.93 12.39 -18.29
CA GLU A 289 -5.09 13.02 -19.30
C GLU A 289 -3.60 12.97 -18.94
N GLN A 290 -3.25 13.26 -17.69
CA GLN A 290 -1.86 13.20 -17.20
C GLN A 290 -1.28 11.78 -17.24
N ILE A 291 -2.05 10.79 -16.77
CA ILE A 291 -1.61 9.38 -16.78
C ILE A 291 -1.45 8.88 -18.21
N ASN A 292 -2.39 9.20 -19.11
CA ASN A 292 -2.31 8.81 -20.52
C ASN A 292 -1.11 9.46 -21.22
N GLN A 293 -0.84 10.74 -20.98
CA GLN A 293 0.34 11.41 -21.52
C GLN A 293 1.62 10.70 -21.06
N ARG A 294 1.75 10.45 -19.74
CA ARG A 294 2.88 9.71 -19.16
C ARG A 294 3.04 8.33 -19.79
N ASN A 295 1.95 7.56 -19.93
CA ASN A 295 1.96 6.22 -20.52
C ASN A 295 2.36 6.22 -22.02
N ASN A 296 1.93 7.24 -22.77
CA ASN A 296 2.34 7.42 -24.15
C ASN A 296 3.83 7.73 -24.26
N ASP A 297 4.35 8.59 -23.37
CA ASP A 297 5.77 8.95 -23.33
C ASP A 297 6.66 7.74 -22.98
N ILE A 298 6.25 6.90 -22.02
CA ILE A 298 6.91 5.60 -21.74
C ILE A 298 6.98 4.74 -23.00
N THR A 299 5.84 4.58 -23.68
CA THR A 299 5.75 3.72 -24.85
C THR A 299 6.63 4.24 -25.99
N ALA A 300 6.66 5.55 -26.20
CA ALA A 300 7.49 6.20 -27.22
C ALA A 300 8.99 6.15 -26.89
N GLY A 301 9.36 6.20 -25.61
CA GLY A 301 10.75 6.14 -25.14
C GLY A 301 11.39 4.75 -25.22
N ASN A 302 10.57 3.70 -25.27
CA ASN A 302 11.06 2.32 -25.38
C ASN A 302 11.86 2.10 -26.67
N ASN A 303 13.09 1.59 -26.52
CA ASN A 303 13.94 1.20 -27.64
C ASN A 303 14.45 -0.24 -27.44
N GLY A 304 14.74 -0.94 -28.54
CA GLY A 304 15.11 -2.37 -28.50
C GLY A 304 16.48 -2.69 -27.86
N LYS A 305 17.17 -1.71 -27.25
CA LYS A 305 18.47 -1.88 -26.59
C LYS A 305 18.39 -1.78 -25.07
N GLU A 306 17.29 -1.27 -24.53
CA GLU A 306 17.08 -1.07 -23.10
C GLU A 306 15.95 -1.95 -22.57
N ILE A 307 15.85 -2.05 -21.25
CA ILE A 307 14.74 -2.76 -20.60
C ILE A 307 13.46 -2.02 -20.96
N LYS A 308 12.51 -2.75 -21.55
CA LYS A 308 11.20 -2.22 -21.91
C LYS A 308 10.44 -1.83 -20.65
N GLU A 309 10.03 -0.57 -20.58
CA GLU A 309 9.07 -0.09 -19.57
C GLU A 309 7.64 -0.26 -20.09
N TYR A 310 6.70 -0.53 -19.18
CA TYR A 310 5.30 -0.76 -19.51
C TYR A 310 4.45 0.38 -18.95
N PRO A 311 3.38 0.79 -19.67
CA PRO A 311 2.35 1.66 -19.13
C PRO A 311 1.83 1.17 -17.78
N TYR A 312 1.51 2.10 -16.89
CA TYR A 312 0.81 1.82 -15.65
C TYR A 312 -0.61 2.38 -15.76
N GLU A 313 -1.58 1.46 -15.87
CA GLU A 313 -2.98 1.78 -16.20
C GLU A 313 -3.94 1.53 -15.03
N TRP A 314 -3.45 0.90 -13.96
CA TRP A 314 -4.24 0.43 -12.82
C TRP A 314 -4.90 1.55 -12.02
N LEU A 315 -4.34 2.76 -12.08
CA LEU A 315 -4.87 3.96 -11.45
C LEU A 315 -5.43 4.99 -12.46
N LEU A 316 -5.69 4.58 -13.70
CA LEU A 316 -6.59 5.35 -14.54
C LEU A 316 -7.95 5.44 -13.82
N PRO A 317 -8.54 6.64 -13.66
CA PRO A 317 -9.80 6.82 -12.93
C PRO A 317 -10.95 5.89 -13.36
N GLU A 318 -10.98 5.46 -14.63
CA GLU A 318 -11.95 4.48 -15.13
C GLU A 318 -11.74 3.05 -14.60
N ASN A 319 -10.52 2.71 -14.19
CA ASN A 319 -10.13 1.42 -13.64
C ASN A 319 -10.14 1.40 -12.09
N VAL A 320 -10.22 2.57 -11.45
CA VAL A 320 -10.38 2.68 -10.00
C VAL A 320 -11.85 2.60 -9.66
N LEU A 321 -12.25 1.70 -8.77
CA LEU A 321 -13.66 1.50 -8.42
C LEU A 321 -14.10 2.31 -7.19
N ASN A 322 -15.40 2.61 -7.07
CA ASN A 322 -15.93 3.37 -5.93
C ASN A 322 -15.83 2.64 -4.58
N SER A 323 -15.74 1.31 -4.58
CA SER A 323 -15.78 0.50 -3.37
C SER A 323 -15.08 -0.85 -3.52
N ILE A 324 -14.79 -1.47 -2.38
CA ILE A 324 -14.41 -2.88 -2.28
C ILE A 324 -15.67 -3.73 -2.46
N ASN A 325 -15.76 -4.45 -3.57
CA ASN A 325 -16.95 -5.18 -4.00
C ASN A 325 -16.68 -6.64 -4.39
N ILE A 326 -15.43 -7.08 -4.28
CA ILE A 326 -14.97 -8.43 -4.62
C ILE A 326 -14.02 -8.97 -3.56
#